data_AF-A0A3P0NB00-F1
#
_entry.id   AF-A0A3P0NB00-F1
#
_cell.length_a   1.000
_cell.length_b   1.000
_cell.length_c   1.000
_cell.angle_alpha   90.00
_cell.angle_beta   90.00
_cell.angle_gamma   90.00
#
_symmetry.space_group_name_H-M   'P 1'
#
loop_
_entity.id
_entity.type
_entity.pdbx_description
1 polymer ?
#
loop_
_entity_poly.entity_id
_entity_poly.type
_entity_poly.pdbx_seq_one_letter_code
_entity_poly.pdbx_strand_id
1 'polypeptide(L)'
;MKFRAGMHAWTLIGLAVLASCGKHGVDVSAEPHDVCVTGYNEYGRKLHEFWLDNEHKSGCFGNPSARESGEAFGGGGGFACGCKVTPGQRVKLFWEFAQPLDEIRRGIRPERKTIDVTIPQPESPASRYLRVYFRKDGTAELQWVDDMNAPELKPTQEK
;
A
#
# COMPACT_ATOMS: atom_id res chain seq x y z
N MET A 1 -36.90 -58.94 58.32
CA MET A 1 -37.69 -59.55 57.22
C MET A 1 -38.84 -58.63 56.83
N LYS A 2 -38.77 -58.00 55.65
CA LYS A 2 -39.88 -57.72 54.71
C LYS A 2 -39.30 -56.99 53.49
N PHE A 3 -39.51 -57.60 52.33
CA PHE A 3 -39.05 -57.17 51.00
C PHE A 3 -39.94 -56.08 50.40
N ARG A 4 -39.36 -55.27 49.51
CA ARG A 4 -39.89 -54.77 48.20
C ARG A 4 -38.80 -53.87 47.58
N ALA A 5 -38.08 -54.27 46.52
CA ALA A 5 -38.46 -54.21 45.09
C ALA A 5 -39.09 -52.85 44.75
N GLY A 6 -38.58 -51.97 43.88
CA GLY A 6 -37.54 -51.98 42.84
C GLY A 6 -37.96 -50.88 41.85
N MET A 7 -37.03 -50.22 41.13
CA MET A 7 -37.26 -49.62 39.80
C MET A 7 -36.03 -48.81 39.32
N HIS A 8 -35.54 -49.23 38.15
CA HIS A 8 -34.95 -48.49 37.03
C HIS A 8 -34.45 -47.06 37.30
N ALA A 9 -33.13 -46.83 37.27
CA ALA A 9 -32.36 -46.52 36.06
C ALA A 9 -32.73 -45.15 35.45
N TRP A 10 -31.78 -44.22 35.41
CA TRP A 10 -31.23 -43.58 34.20
C TRP A 10 -30.28 -42.45 34.61
N THR A 11 -29.00 -42.66 34.32
CA THR A 11 -27.96 -41.63 34.23
C THR A 11 -28.25 -40.69 33.07
N LEU A 12 -28.28 -39.39 33.31
CA LEU A 12 -28.01 -38.38 32.27
C LEU A 12 -27.09 -37.30 32.82
N ILE A 13 -25.80 -37.47 32.48
CA ILE A 13 -24.77 -36.45 32.57
C ILE A 13 -25.07 -35.43 31.46
N GLY A 14 -25.61 -34.26 31.84
CA GLY A 14 -25.77 -33.12 30.95
C GLY A 14 -24.47 -32.31 30.89
N LEU A 15 -23.58 -32.65 29.94
CA LEU A 15 -22.45 -31.82 29.52
C LEU A 15 -23.00 -30.69 28.64
N ALA A 16 -23.10 -29.48 29.20
CA ALA A 16 -23.41 -28.28 28.44
C ALA A 16 -22.15 -27.84 27.66
N VAL A 17 -22.10 -28.18 26.37
CA VAL A 17 -21.11 -27.62 25.43
C VAL A 17 -21.68 -26.29 24.93
N LEU A 18 -21.17 -25.17 25.45
CA LEU A 18 -21.41 -23.86 24.85
C LEU A 18 -20.63 -23.80 23.52
N ALA A 19 -21.36 -23.94 22.41
CA ALA A 19 -20.87 -23.66 21.08
C ALA A 19 -20.60 -22.16 20.94
N SER A 20 -19.36 -21.76 21.18
CA SER A 20 -18.82 -20.47 20.76
C SER A 20 -18.65 -20.50 19.24
N CYS A 21 -19.63 -19.95 18.51
CA CYS A 21 -19.45 -19.59 17.10
C CYS A 21 -18.59 -18.32 17.03
N GLY A 22 -17.30 -18.46 17.32
CA GLY A 22 -16.31 -17.47 16.96
C GLY A 22 -16.21 -17.45 15.43
N LYS A 23 -16.83 -16.43 14.82
CA LYS A 23 -16.48 -16.00 13.46
C LYS A 23 -15.00 -15.65 13.49
N HIS A 24 -14.15 -16.62 13.15
CA HIS A 24 -12.79 -16.36 12.74
C HIS A 24 -12.91 -15.53 11.48
N GLY A 25 -12.82 -14.21 11.62
CA GLY A 25 -12.34 -13.39 10.52
C GLY A 25 -11.01 -14.02 10.14
N VAL A 26 -10.98 -14.68 8.99
CA VAL A 26 -9.73 -15.13 8.42
C VAL A 26 -9.01 -13.84 8.10
N ASP A 27 -8.14 -13.43 9.01
CA ASP A 27 -7.06 -12.51 8.72
C ASP A 27 -6.19 -13.30 7.74
N VAL A 28 -6.58 -13.28 6.45
CA VAL A 28 -5.71 -13.71 5.37
C VAL A 28 -4.61 -12.67 5.39
N SER A 29 -3.58 -12.92 6.19
CA SER A 29 -2.35 -12.14 6.15
C SER A 29 -1.91 -12.16 4.69
N ALA A 30 -2.14 -11.04 3.98
CA ALA A 30 -1.74 -10.93 2.59
C ALA A 30 -0.22 -11.13 2.52
N GLU A 31 0.24 -12.00 1.62
CA GLU A 31 1.67 -12.26 1.50
C GLU A 31 2.37 -11.05 0.87
N PRO A 32 3.61 -10.74 1.25
CA PRO A 32 4.40 -9.71 0.57
C PRO A 32 4.76 -10.13 -0.86
N HIS A 33 4.61 -9.22 -1.82
CA HIS A 33 4.95 -9.42 -3.23
C HIS A 33 6.16 -8.56 -3.63
N ASP A 34 7.07 -9.14 -4.42
CA ASP A 34 8.13 -8.37 -5.07
C ASP A 34 7.56 -7.57 -6.25
N VAL A 35 7.86 -6.28 -6.31
CA VAL A 35 7.41 -5.38 -7.38
C VAL A 35 8.54 -4.51 -7.92
N CYS A 36 8.30 -3.96 -9.10
CA CYS A 36 9.00 -2.81 -9.66
C CYS A 36 8.15 -1.56 -9.46
N VAL A 37 8.70 -0.54 -8.81
CA VAL A 37 8.00 0.73 -8.56
C VAL A 37 8.39 1.77 -9.60
N THR A 38 7.43 2.61 -9.99
CA THR A 38 7.69 3.84 -10.75
C THR A 38 6.84 4.99 -10.23
N GLY A 39 7.37 6.21 -10.37
CA GLY A 39 6.68 7.44 -10.00
C GLY A 39 6.14 8.18 -11.22
N TYR A 40 4.91 8.67 -11.11
CA TYR A 40 4.24 9.56 -12.04
C TYR A 40 4.01 10.90 -11.34
N ASN A 41 4.65 11.96 -11.79
CA ASN A 41 4.73 13.22 -11.08
C ASN A 41 3.94 14.33 -11.81
N GLU A 42 2.87 14.84 -11.20
CA GLU A 42 2.11 15.98 -11.77
C GLU A 42 2.75 17.34 -11.49
N TYR A 43 3.68 17.41 -10.54
CA TYR A 43 4.34 18.65 -10.18
C TYR A 43 5.28 19.12 -11.30
N GLY A 44 5.31 20.43 -11.55
CA GLY A 44 6.31 21.06 -12.41
C GLY A 44 7.72 21.06 -11.80
N ARG A 45 7.88 20.55 -10.58
CA ARG A 45 9.16 20.36 -9.89
C ARG A 45 9.50 18.88 -9.82
N LYS A 46 10.76 18.53 -10.07
CA LYS A 46 11.27 17.16 -9.94
C LYS A 46 11.25 16.73 -8.47
N LEU A 47 10.99 15.45 -8.22
CA LEU A 47 11.21 14.86 -6.91
C LEU A 47 12.68 14.44 -6.77
N HIS A 48 13.31 14.83 -5.66
CA HIS A 48 14.64 14.32 -5.32
C HIS A 48 14.55 12.81 -5.08
N GLU A 49 13.55 12.42 -4.28
CA GLU A 49 13.23 11.04 -3.97
C GLU A 49 11.77 10.92 -3.47
N PHE A 50 11.24 9.71 -3.56
CA PHE A 50 10.12 9.24 -2.78
C PHE A 50 10.48 7.91 -2.14
N TRP A 51 9.82 7.61 -1.02
CA TRP A 51 9.89 6.33 -0.34
C TRP A 51 8.49 5.91 0.10
N LEU A 52 8.09 4.72 -0.31
CA LEU A 52 6.90 4.04 0.15
C LEU A 52 7.32 3.06 1.22
N ASP A 53 6.90 3.26 2.47
CA ASP A 53 7.26 2.44 3.62
C ASP A 53 8.74 2.47 4.04
N ASN A 54 9.35 3.66 4.06
CA ASN A 54 10.75 3.82 4.49
C ASN A 54 11.00 3.37 5.95
N GLU A 55 9.98 3.50 6.81
CA GLU A 55 10.09 3.21 8.24
C GLU A 55 10.54 1.77 8.51
N HIS A 56 10.21 0.83 7.61
CA HIS A 56 10.56 -0.58 7.73
C HIS A 56 11.78 -1.01 6.88
N LYS A 57 12.46 -0.08 6.19
CA LYS A 57 13.63 -0.34 5.31
C LYS A 57 13.41 -1.37 4.18
N SER A 58 12.18 -1.83 3.99
CA SER A 58 11.72 -2.71 2.89
C SER A 58 11.00 -1.93 1.79
N GLY A 59 10.93 -0.60 1.94
CA GLY A 59 10.12 0.28 1.13
C GLY A 59 10.59 0.47 -0.31
N CYS A 60 9.63 0.72 -1.21
CA CYS A 60 9.89 1.06 -2.60
C CYS A 60 10.32 2.52 -2.73
N PHE A 61 11.31 2.83 -3.57
CA PHE A 61 11.81 4.19 -3.75
C PHE A 61 12.04 4.55 -5.21
N GLY A 62 12.11 5.85 -5.50
CA GLY A 62 12.39 6.37 -6.84
C GLY A 62 12.44 7.89 -6.87
N ASN A 63 12.70 8.47 -8.03
CA ASN A 63 12.96 9.90 -8.19
C ASN A 63 12.42 10.47 -9.53
N PRO A 64 11.08 10.46 -9.72
CA PRO A 64 10.47 10.83 -11.00
C PRO A 64 10.82 12.27 -11.39
N SER A 65 10.98 12.49 -12.69
CA SER A 65 11.26 13.82 -13.26
C SER A 65 10.10 14.80 -13.02
N ALA A 66 10.36 16.08 -13.27
CA ALA A 66 9.30 17.08 -13.32
C ALA A 66 8.35 16.79 -14.49
N ARG A 67 7.09 17.20 -14.37
CA ARG A 67 6.16 17.24 -15.49
C ARG A 67 6.58 18.30 -16.51
N GLU A 68 6.68 17.91 -17.77
CA GLU A 68 6.95 18.82 -18.89
C GLU A 68 5.66 19.47 -19.40
N SER A 69 5.78 20.60 -20.11
CA SER A 69 4.63 21.30 -20.68
C SER A 69 3.96 20.45 -21.76
N GLY A 70 2.65 20.25 -21.66
CA GLY A 70 1.89 19.38 -22.56
C GLY A 70 1.79 17.92 -22.10
N GLU A 71 2.62 17.52 -21.15
CA GLU A 71 2.59 16.17 -20.57
C GLU A 71 1.67 16.11 -19.35
N ALA A 72 1.02 14.95 -19.16
CA ALA A 72 0.20 14.67 -17.99
C ALA A 72 1.06 14.45 -16.73
N PHE A 73 2.22 13.80 -16.89
CA PHE A 73 3.12 13.43 -15.80
C PHE A 73 4.58 13.54 -16.23
N GLY A 74 5.47 13.78 -15.28
CA GLY A 74 6.89 13.40 -15.38
C GLY A 74 7.11 11.99 -14.81
N GLY A 75 8.25 11.36 -15.11
CA GLY A 75 8.56 10.00 -14.68
C GLY A 75 7.97 8.92 -15.59
N GLY A 76 7.49 7.82 -15.04
CA GLY A 76 6.89 6.69 -15.76
C GLY A 76 7.87 5.80 -16.55
N GLY A 77 8.97 6.35 -17.08
CA GLY A 77 9.92 5.62 -17.93
C GLY A 77 11.00 4.81 -17.21
N GLY A 78 11.24 5.05 -15.91
CA GLY A 78 12.23 4.33 -15.10
C GLY A 78 11.60 3.65 -13.89
N PHE A 79 12.13 2.50 -13.48
CA PHE A 79 11.60 1.74 -12.35
C PHE A 79 12.72 1.14 -11.48
N ALA A 80 12.43 1.02 -10.19
CA ALA A 80 13.26 0.32 -9.21
C ALA A 80 12.58 -0.99 -8.82
N CYS A 81 13.29 -2.11 -8.95
CA CYS A 81 12.72 -3.46 -8.73
C CYS A 81 13.26 -4.11 -7.46
N GLY A 82 12.48 -5.06 -6.93
CA GLY A 82 12.87 -5.89 -5.79
C GLY A 82 12.47 -5.33 -4.43
N CYS A 83 11.61 -4.31 -4.39
CA CYS A 83 10.94 -3.92 -3.15
C CYS A 83 9.72 -4.82 -2.91
N LYS A 84 9.38 -5.02 -1.64
CA LYS A 84 8.26 -5.87 -1.22
C LYS A 84 7.09 -5.02 -0.74
N VAL A 85 5.89 -5.32 -1.23
CA VAL A 85 4.65 -4.67 -0.79
C VAL A 85 3.58 -5.70 -0.46
N THR A 86 2.76 -5.40 0.55
CA THR A 86 1.67 -6.27 0.99
C THR A 86 0.33 -5.64 0.62
N PRO A 87 -0.53 -6.31 -0.18
CA PRO A 87 -1.87 -5.83 -0.52
C PRO A 87 -2.66 -5.45 0.73
N GLY A 88 -3.32 -4.28 0.70
CA GLY A 88 -4.13 -3.77 1.82
C GLY A 88 -3.34 -3.19 3.00
N GLN A 89 -2.01 -3.30 3.01
CA GLN A 89 -1.19 -2.70 4.06
C GLN A 89 -1.28 -1.17 4.00
N ARG A 90 -1.49 -0.53 5.16
CA ARG A 90 -1.37 0.92 5.30
C ARG A 90 0.08 1.28 5.59
N VAL A 91 0.66 2.14 4.76
CA VAL A 91 2.07 2.55 4.87
C VAL A 91 2.20 4.06 4.72
N LYS A 92 3.34 4.60 5.14
CA LYS A 92 3.69 6.00 4.87
C LYS A 92 4.33 6.14 3.49
N LEU A 93 3.78 7.03 2.69
CA LEU A 93 4.42 7.52 1.47
C LEU A 93 5.06 8.87 1.77
N PHE A 94 6.38 8.93 1.66
CA PHE A 94 7.19 10.14 1.77
C PHE A 94 7.67 10.58 0.39
N TRP A 95 7.74 11.89 0.16
CA TRP A 95 8.53 12.43 -0.95
C TRP A 95 9.14 13.80 -0.62
N GLU A 96 10.27 14.06 -1.26
CA GLU A 96 11.04 15.28 -1.14
C GLU A 96 11.21 15.93 -2.51
N PHE A 97 10.97 17.24 -2.60
CA PHE A 97 11.20 17.98 -3.84
C PHE A 97 12.68 18.29 -4.03
N ALA A 98 13.16 18.20 -5.27
CA ALA A 98 14.49 18.66 -5.62
C ALA A 98 14.64 20.16 -5.32
N GLN A 99 15.79 20.53 -4.76
CA GLN A 99 16.13 21.90 -4.45
C GLN A 99 17.19 22.46 -5.42
N PRO A 100 17.10 23.74 -5.76
CA PRO A 100 18.20 24.48 -6.36
C PRO A 100 19.46 24.45 -5.47
N LEU A 101 20.63 24.46 -6.11
CA LEU A 101 21.92 24.38 -5.41
C LEU A 101 22.18 25.58 -4.47
N ASP A 102 21.70 26.76 -4.83
CA ASP A 102 21.80 27.96 -4.01
C ASP A 102 20.97 27.87 -2.72
N GLU A 103 19.78 27.25 -2.77
CA GLU A 103 18.98 26.96 -1.57
C GLU A 103 19.68 25.99 -0.63
N ILE A 104 20.26 24.91 -1.18
CA ILE A 104 21.05 23.93 -0.42
C ILE A 104 22.23 24.63 0.27
N ARG A 105 22.97 25.47 -0.47
CA ARG A 105 24.12 26.24 0.07
C ARG A 105 23.71 27.22 1.17
N ARG A 106 22.48 27.71 1.14
CA ARG A 106 21.90 28.58 2.17
C ARG A 106 21.32 27.81 3.36
N GLY A 107 21.36 26.47 3.35
CA GLY A 107 20.81 25.62 4.39
C GLY A 107 19.28 25.64 4.45
N ILE A 108 18.61 26.03 3.36
CA ILE A 108 17.15 25.99 3.28
C ILE A 108 16.73 24.52 3.24
N ARG A 109 15.80 24.13 4.11
CA ARG A 109 15.31 22.76 4.17
C ARG A 109 14.43 22.47 2.93
N PRO A 110 14.55 21.26 2.35
CA PRO A 110 13.69 20.86 1.26
C PRO A 110 12.23 20.76 1.70
N GLU A 111 11.33 21.04 0.76
CA GLU A 111 9.92 20.75 0.95
C GLU A 111 9.71 19.23 0.95
N ARG A 112 9.05 18.74 1.99
CA ARG A 112 8.77 17.32 2.21
C ARG A 112 7.28 17.12 2.42
N LYS A 113 6.77 16.01 1.92
CA LYS A 113 5.39 15.57 2.16
C LYS A 113 5.39 14.13 2.66
N THR A 114 4.43 13.83 3.51
CA THR A 114 4.21 12.48 4.02
C THR A 114 2.72 12.28 4.22
N ILE A 115 2.19 11.22 3.64
CA ILE A 115 0.78 10.83 3.79
C ILE A 115 0.71 9.32 4.07
N ASP A 116 -0.38 8.89 4.68
CA ASP A 116 -0.68 7.46 4.77
C ASP A 116 -1.42 7.03 3.48
N VAL A 117 -0.97 5.94 2.87
CA VAL A 117 -1.62 5.30 1.72
C VAL A 117 -1.89 3.83 2.02
N THR A 118 -2.86 3.25 1.32
CA THR A 118 -3.13 1.81 1.37
C THR A 118 -2.60 1.17 0.09
N ILE A 119 -1.76 0.14 0.21
CA ILE A 119 -1.32 -0.65 -0.95
C ILE A 119 -2.57 -1.28 -1.60
N PRO A 120 -2.81 -1.04 -2.90
CA PRO A 120 -4.01 -1.56 -3.56
C PRO A 120 -3.93 -3.09 -3.70
N GLN A 121 -5.03 -3.71 -4.08
CA GLN A 121 -4.98 -5.09 -4.56
C GLN A 121 -4.25 -5.12 -5.92
N PRO A 122 -3.47 -6.16 -6.21
CA PRO A 122 -2.94 -6.37 -7.56
C PRO A 122 -4.10 -6.59 -8.54
N GLU A 123 -3.92 -6.16 -9.79
CA GLU A 123 -4.87 -6.42 -10.88
C GLU A 123 -5.02 -7.93 -11.13
N SER A 124 -3.92 -8.67 -11.03
CA SER A 124 -3.89 -10.12 -11.14
C SER A 124 -2.71 -10.72 -10.37
N PRO A 125 -2.64 -12.06 -10.21
CA PRO A 125 -1.46 -12.72 -9.64
C PRO A 125 -0.14 -12.45 -10.39
N ALA A 126 -0.19 -11.95 -11.63
CA ALA A 126 0.98 -11.59 -12.42
C ALA A 126 1.42 -10.12 -12.23
N SER A 127 0.70 -9.33 -11.42
CA SER A 127 0.99 -7.91 -11.21
C SER A 127 2.34 -7.69 -10.58
N ARG A 128 3.21 -6.99 -11.29
CA ARG A 128 4.61 -6.76 -10.90
C ARG A 128 5.02 -5.29 -10.89
N TYR A 129 4.15 -4.39 -11.32
CA TYR A 129 4.44 -2.96 -11.39
C TYR A 129 3.54 -2.17 -10.44
N LEU A 130 4.15 -1.45 -9.51
CA LEU A 130 3.46 -0.51 -8.64
C LEU A 130 3.75 0.92 -9.09
N ARG A 131 2.72 1.62 -9.58
CA ARG A 131 2.81 3.01 -10.00
C ARG A 131 2.36 3.91 -8.86
N VAL A 132 3.15 4.93 -8.57
CA VAL A 132 2.85 5.96 -7.56
C VAL A 132 2.60 7.28 -8.27
N TYR A 133 1.36 7.76 -8.23
CA TYR A 133 0.94 9.03 -8.84
C TYR A 133 0.99 10.14 -7.79
N PHE A 134 1.93 11.06 -7.93
CA PHE A 134 2.07 12.25 -7.09
C PHE A 134 1.22 13.38 -7.68
N ARG A 135 0.08 13.66 -7.03
CA ARG A 135 -0.91 14.63 -7.52
C ARG A 135 -0.53 16.06 -7.16
N LYS A 136 -0.86 17.01 -8.05
CA LYS A 136 -0.53 18.44 -7.84
C LYS A 136 -1.22 19.07 -6.62
N ASP A 137 -2.27 18.45 -6.11
CA ASP A 137 -3.04 18.91 -4.94
C ASP A 137 -2.47 18.41 -3.58
N GLY A 138 -1.35 17.68 -3.60
CA GLY A 138 -0.74 17.15 -2.38
C GLY A 138 -1.16 15.72 -2.02
N THR A 139 -2.05 15.10 -2.80
CA THR A 139 -2.42 13.69 -2.62
C THR A 139 -1.51 12.76 -3.42
N ALA A 140 -1.69 11.45 -3.22
CA ALA A 140 -1.12 10.44 -4.10
C ALA A 140 -2.08 9.27 -4.30
N GLU A 141 -1.96 8.62 -5.45
CA GLU A 141 -2.70 7.41 -5.78
C GLU A 141 -1.75 6.29 -6.18
N LEU A 142 -2.12 5.06 -5.86
CA LEU A 142 -1.36 3.86 -6.20
C LEU A 142 -2.13 3.01 -7.20
N GLN A 143 -1.43 2.49 -8.22
CA GLN A 143 -1.98 1.56 -9.19
C GLN A 143 -1.03 0.36 -9.32
N TRP A 144 -1.54 -0.86 -9.14
CA TRP A 144 -0.74 -2.08 -9.23
C TRP A 144 -1.17 -2.90 -10.45
N VAL A 145 -0.29 -2.98 -11.45
CA VAL A 145 -0.61 -3.48 -12.79
C VAL A 145 0.32 -4.61 -13.22
N ASP A 146 -0.16 -5.40 -14.18
CA ASP A 146 0.58 -6.51 -14.81
C ASP A 146 1.67 -6.04 -15.78
N ASP A 147 1.35 -4.97 -16.51
CA ASP A 147 2.14 -4.47 -17.63
C ASP A 147 2.18 -2.94 -17.64
N MET A 148 3.34 -2.38 -18.00
CA MET A 148 3.52 -0.93 -18.05
C MET A 148 2.77 -0.24 -19.20
N ASN A 149 2.17 -0.98 -20.13
CA ASN A 149 1.24 -0.46 -21.14
C ASN A 149 -0.21 -0.37 -20.63
N ALA A 150 -0.49 -0.83 -19.41
CA ALA A 150 -1.82 -0.67 -18.81
C ALA A 150 -2.20 0.81 -18.72
N PRO A 151 -3.48 1.18 -18.93
CA PRO A 151 -3.92 2.57 -18.90
C PRO A 151 -3.48 3.30 -17.63
N GLU A 152 -2.92 4.49 -17.81
CA GLU A 152 -2.52 5.36 -16.71
C GLU A 152 -3.74 6.04 -16.08
N LEU A 153 -3.64 6.35 -14.79
CA LEU A 153 -4.66 7.17 -14.13
C LEU A 153 -4.69 8.56 -14.77
N LYS A 154 -5.90 9.11 -14.94
CA LYS A 154 -6.05 10.47 -15.47
C LYS A 154 -5.39 11.49 -14.53
N PRO A 155 -4.82 12.59 -15.06
CA PRO A 155 -4.28 13.65 -14.22
C PRO A 155 -5.39 14.39 -13.46
N THR A 156 -5.03 15.03 -12.36
CA THR A 156 -5.94 15.88 -11.58
C THR A 156 -6.50 17.00 -12.46
N GLN A 157 -7.83 17.03 -12.59
CA GLN A 157 -8.55 18.00 -13.40
C GLN A 157 -8.36 19.42 -12.83
N GLU A 158 -8.19 20.40 -13.73
CA GLU A 158 -8.25 21.82 -13.36
C GLU A 158 -9.71 22.20 -13.09
N LYS A 159 -9.94 22.92 -11.99
CA LYS A 159 -11.25 23.49 -11.67
C LYS A 159 -11.42 24.83 -12.36
#